data_AF-A0A8T0PAR6-F1
#
_entry.id   AF-A0A8T0PAR6-F1
#
_cell.length_a   1.000
_cell.length_b   1.000
_cell.length_c   1.000
_cell.angle_alpha   90.00
_cell.angle_beta   90.00
_cell.angle_gamma   90.00
#
_symmetry.space_group_name_H-M   'P 1'
#
loop_
_entity.id
_entity.type
_entity.pdbx_description
1 polymer ?
#
loop_
_entity_poly.entity_id
_entity_poly.type
_entity_poly.pdbx_seq_one_letter_code
_entity_poly.pdbx_strand_id
1 'polypeptide(L)'
;MMELLSTSGIFTATAAKGSGGSGDVVYGLTTACYFLVGRCNLSPVVPYLVSPHIVSSFFGMSDWFRKEPAVAGGSLFELAHGCSLQEMASKDAAFSSLLNDSMASDSQLFLEVIILDKGRIFRGLNSLVDGNCSD
;
A
#
# COMPACT_ATOMS: atom_id res chain seq x y z
N MET A 1 -18.28 -11.80 -2.41
CA MET A 1 -16.90 -11.26 -2.41
C MET A 1 -16.37 -11.12 -3.83
N MET A 2 -16.27 -12.18 -4.63
CA MET A 2 -15.79 -12.11 -6.03
C MET A 2 -16.61 -11.15 -6.93
N GLU A 3 -17.94 -11.11 -6.81
CA GLU A 3 -18.77 -10.14 -7.54
C GLU A 3 -18.47 -8.69 -7.16
N LEU A 4 -18.30 -8.39 -5.87
CA LEU A 4 -17.95 -7.04 -5.40
C LEU A 4 -16.60 -6.59 -5.97
N LEU A 5 -15.60 -7.48 -5.93
CA LEU A 5 -14.27 -7.23 -6.49
C LEU A 5 -14.31 -7.11 -8.02
N SER A 6 -15.29 -7.75 -8.67
CA SER A 6 -15.51 -7.59 -10.11
C SER A 6 -16.15 -6.24 -10.44
N THR A 7 -17.17 -5.83 -9.66
CA THR A 7 -17.81 -4.51 -9.79
C THR A 7 -16.85 -3.37 -9.48
N SER A 8 -15.89 -3.56 -8.58
CA SER A 8 -14.83 -2.59 -8.31
C SER A 8 -13.70 -2.59 -9.35
N GLY A 9 -13.78 -3.44 -10.38
CA GLY A 9 -12.80 -3.51 -11.47
C GLY A 9 -11.50 -4.23 -11.13
N ILE A 10 -11.44 -4.95 -10.01
CA ILE A 10 -10.27 -5.77 -9.62
C ILE A 10 -10.28 -7.07 -10.44
N PHE A 11 -11.45 -7.68 -10.65
CA PHE A 11 -11.60 -8.84 -11.53
C PHE A 11 -12.54 -8.55 -12.70
N THR A 12 -12.37 -9.26 -13.80
CA THR A 12 -13.38 -9.34 -14.86
C THR A 12 -14.22 -10.60 -14.66
N ALA A 13 -15.53 -10.47 -14.51
CA ALA A 13 -16.43 -11.62 -14.50
C ALA A 13 -16.92 -11.92 -15.92
N THR A 14 -16.68 -13.13 -16.43
CA THR A 14 -17.19 -13.58 -17.74
C THR A 14 -17.92 -14.91 -17.57
N ALA A 15 -19.09 -15.04 -18.20
CA ALA A 15 -19.80 -16.32 -18.21
C ALA A 15 -18.99 -17.35 -19.03
N ALA A 16 -18.75 -18.53 -18.45
CA ALA A 16 -18.06 -19.61 -19.13
C ALA A 16 -18.84 -20.01 -20.40
N LYS A 17 -18.21 -19.95 -21.57
CA LYS A 17 -18.78 -20.53 -22.80
C LYS A 17 -18.54 -22.04 -22.80
N GLY A 18 -19.42 -22.79 -22.14
CA GLY A 18 -19.44 -24.26 -22.13
C GLY A 18 -20.83 -24.79 -22.43
N SER A 19 -20.91 -25.73 -23.37
CA SER A 19 -22.11 -26.40 -23.92
C SER A 19 -22.84 -27.32 -22.93
N GLY A 20 -23.18 -26.85 -21.73
CA GLY A 20 -23.90 -27.67 -20.77
C GLY A 20 -24.13 -27.02 -19.42
N GLY A 21 -25.23 -26.27 -19.29
CA GLY A 21 -26.11 -26.30 -18.12
C GLY A 21 -25.59 -25.88 -16.73
N SER A 22 -24.37 -25.38 -16.57
CA SER A 22 -23.93 -24.74 -15.32
C SER A 22 -23.34 -23.38 -15.62
N GLY A 23 -23.98 -22.33 -15.13
CA GLY A 23 -23.58 -20.93 -15.29
C GLY A 23 -22.35 -20.59 -14.46
N ASP A 24 -21.22 -21.25 -14.74
CA ASP A 24 -19.95 -20.95 -14.08
C ASP A 24 -19.42 -19.59 -14.54
N VAL A 25 -19.11 -18.72 -13.58
CA VAL A 25 -18.52 -17.40 -13.80
C VAL A 25 -17.01 -17.53 -13.70
N VAL A 26 -16.30 -17.23 -14.78
CA VAL A 26 -14.84 -17.19 -14.82
C VAL A 26 -14.38 -15.78 -14.48
N TYR A 27 -13.54 -15.68 -13.45
CA TYR A 27 -12.93 -14.43 -13.01
C TYR A 27 -11.52 -14.29 -13.60
N GLY A 28 -11.33 -13.25 -14.41
CA GLY A 28 -10.03 -12.85 -14.96
C GLY A 28 -9.40 -11.71 -14.17
N LEU A 29 -8.08 -11.61 -14.21
CA LEU A 29 -7.32 -10.53 -13.58
C LEU A 29 -7.33 -9.27 -14.47
N THR A 30 -7.57 -8.09 -13.90
CA THR A 30 -7.41 -6.80 -14.63
C THR A 30 -5.97 -6.29 -14.52
N THR A 31 -5.64 -5.21 -15.23
CA THR A 31 -4.33 -4.54 -15.14
C THR A 31 -3.95 -4.16 -13.70
N ALA A 32 -4.94 -3.83 -12.86
CA ALA A 32 -4.74 -3.55 -11.43
C ALA A 32 -4.16 -4.76 -10.67
N CYS A 33 -4.51 -5.99 -11.06
CA CYS A 33 -3.97 -7.20 -10.45
C CYS A 33 -2.50 -7.46 -10.78
N TYR A 34 -1.94 -6.88 -11.84
CA TYR A 34 -0.49 -6.97 -12.07
C TYR A 34 0.31 -6.30 -10.94
N PHE A 35 -0.24 -5.26 -10.29
CA PHE A 35 0.34 -4.63 -9.11
C PHE A 35 0.05 -5.39 -7.79
N LEU A 36 -0.85 -6.39 -7.80
CA LEU A 36 -1.19 -7.19 -6.61
C LEU A 36 -0.62 -8.62 -6.66
N VAL A 37 -0.21 -9.10 -7.84
CA VAL A 37 0.24 -10.49 -8.05
C VAL A 37 1.58 -10.55 -8.81
N GLY A 38 2.00 -9.46 -9.44
CA GLY A 38 3.27 -9.37 -10.16
C GLY A 38 4.49 -9.14 -9.27
N ARG A 39 5.66 -8.94 -9.90
CA ARG A 39 6.94 -8.68 -9.19
C ARG A 39 6.89 -7.43 -8.28
N CYS A 40 6.11 -6.42 -8.65
CA CYS A 40 5.79 -5.24 -7.85
C CYS A 40 4.50 -5.45 -7.05
N ASN A 41 4.51 -6.33 -6.05
CA ASN A 41 3.31 -6.68 -5.29
C ASN A 41 3.03 -5.69 -4.14
N LEU A 42 1.99 -4.86 -4.26
CA LEU A 42 1.49 -3.97 -3.20
C LEU A 42 0.55 -4.65 -2.19
N SER A 43 0.35 -5.97 -2.28
CA SER A 43 -0.43 -6.73 -1.31
C SER A 43 -0.03 -6.49 0.15
N PRO A 44 1.25 -6.26 0.50
CA PRO A 44 1.63 -5.94 1.89
C PRO A 44 1.13 -4.57 2.39
N VAL A 45 0.80 -3.64 1.48
CA VAL A 45 0.25 -2.32 1.83
C VAL A 45 -1.19 -2.45 2.36
N VAL A 46 -1.96 -3.42 1.85
CA VAL A 46 -3.35 -3.63 2.25
C VAL A 46 -3.48 -3.90 3.76
N PRO A 47 -2.83 -4.92 4.36
CA PRO A 47 -2.93 -5.19 5.78
C PRO A 47 -2.39 -4.05 6.65
N TYR A 48 -1.41 -3.27 6.17
CA TYR A 48 -0.97 -2.05 6.83
C TYR A 48 -2.09 -0.99 6.90
N LEU A 49 -2.76 -0.71 5.78
CA LEU A 49 -3.85 0.28 5.70
C LEU A 49 -5.08 -0.10 6.52
N VAL A 50 -5.39 -1.40 6.61
CA VAL A 50 -6.52 -1.89 7.42
C VAL A 50 -6.13 -2.20 8.87
N SER A 51 -4.88 -1.94 9.27
CA SER A 51 -4.46 -2.16 10.65
C SER A 51 -5.27 -1.26 11.61
N PRO A 52 -5.61 -1.75 12.82
CA PRO A 52 -6.38 -0.95 13.78
C PRO A 52 -5.73 0.38 14.12
N HIS A 53 -4.40 0.42 14.19
CA HIS A 53 -3.63 1.64 14.44
C HIS A 53 -3.85 2.69 13.35
N ILE A 54 -3.79 2.30 12.07
CA ILE A 54 -3.98 3.23 10.95
C ILE A 54 -5.45 3.65 10.82
N VAL A 55 -6.37 2.70 10.91
CA VAL A 55 -7.81 2.99 10.77
C VAL A 55 -8.30 3.92 11.88
N SER A 56 -7.89 3.69 13.13
CA SER A 56 -8.31 4.51 14.27
C SER A 56 -7.76 5.94 14.20
N SER A 57 -6.61 6.18 13.56
CA SER A 57 -6.09 7.53 13.35
C SER A 57 -7.06 8.40 12.54
N PHE A 58 -7.83 7.81 11.63
CA PHE A 58 -8.80 8.55 10.83
C PHE A 58 -10.04 8.99 11.60
N PHE A 59 -10.30 8.49 12.81
CA PHE A 59 -11.44 8.93 13.62
C PHE A 59 -11.29 10.36 14.13
N GLY A 60 -10.04 10.83 14.30
CA GLY A 60 -9.74 12.22 14.67
C GLY A 60 -9.60 13.17 13.48
N MET A 61 -9.88 12.72 12.25
CA MET A 61 -9.59 13.48 11.02
C MET A 61 -10.29 14.84 10.98
N SER A 62 -11.56 14.92 11.39
CA SER A 62 -12.32 16.17 11.40
C SER A 62 -11.73 17.21 12.35
N ASP A 63 -11.25 16.76 13.51
CA ASP A 63 -10.68 17.64 14.52
C ASP A 63 -9.27 18.06 14.14
N TRP A 64 -8.50 17.17 13.51
CA TRP A 64 -7.19 17.48 12.94
C TRP A 64 -7.27 18.57 11.87
N PHE A 65 -8.23 18.49 10.94
CA PHE A 65 -8.43 19.52 9.91
C PHE A 65 -8.83 20.90 10.45
N ARG A 66 -9.46 20.94 11.63
CA ARG A 66 -9.92 22.18 12.26
C ARG A 66 -8.85 22.86 13.12
N LYS A 67 -7.76 22.16 13.46
CA LYS A 67 -6.67 22.72 14.26
C LYS A 67 -5.77 23.58 13.36
N GLU A 68 -5.38 24.75 13.85
CA GLU A 68 -4.40 25.57 13.15
C GLU A 68 -3.07 24.80 12.99
N PRO A 69 -2.36 24.92 11.85
CA PRO A 69 -1.13 24.18 11.59
C PRO A 69 -0.05 24.34 12.67
N ALA A 70 0.00 25.52 13.31
CA ALA A 70 0.92 25.82 14.41
C ALA A 70 0.58 25.08 15.73
N VAL A 71 -0.67 24.63 15.89
CA VAL A 71 -1.19 23.91 17.06
C VAL A 71 -1.34 22.42 16.79
N ALA A 72 -1.54 22.04 15.52
CA ALA A 72 -1.70 20.64 15.10
C ALA A 72 -0.44 19.80 15.32
N GLY A 73 0.76 20.42 15.28
CA GLY A 73 2.00 19.90 15.87
C GLY A 73 2.47 18.49 15.48
N GLY A 74 1.85 17.86 14.47
CA GLY A 74 2.09 16.47 14.13
C GLY A 74 1.11 15.93 13.09
N SER A 75 1.43 14.75 12.59
CA SER A 75 0.58 13.96 11.70
C SER A 75 -0.73 13.55 12.38
N LEU A 76 -1.72 13.16 11.56
CA LEU A 76 -2.98 12.61 12.05
C LEU A 76 -2.77 11.39 12.95
N PHE A 77 -1.75 10.58 12.63
CA PHE A 77 -1.37 9.42 13.43
C PHE A 77 -0.84 9.82 14.81
N GLU A 78 0.08 10.78 14.87
CA GLU A 78 0.63 11.30 16.12
C GLU A 78 -0.45 11.94 16.99
N LEU A 79 -1.41 12.64 16.38
CA LEU A 79 -2.53 13.19 17.12
C LEU A 79 -3.39 12.10 17.77
N ALA A 80 -3.61 10.98 17.08
CA ALA A 80 -4.46 9.90 17.56
C ALA A 80 -3.78 9.02 18.63
N HIS A 81 -2.47 8.77 18.46
CA HIS A 81 -1.74 7.79 19.28
C HIS A 81 -0.72 8.40 20.24
N GLY A 82 -0.44 9.70 20.12
CA GLY A 82 0.53 10.42 20.94
C GLY A 82 1.99 10.04 20.67
N CYS A 83 2.26 9.27 19.61
CA CYS A 83 3.61 8.92 19.15
C CYS A 83 3.63 8.78 17.63
N SER A 84 4.83 8.84 17.06
CA SER A 84 5.07 8.63 15.63
C SER A 84 4.84 7.16 15.22
N LEU A 85 4.75 6.93 13.90
CA LEU A 85 4.68 5.58 13.32
C LEU A 85 5.88 4.71 13.72
N GLN A 86 7.07 5.30 13.74
CA GLN A 86 8.31 4.61 14.11
C GLN A 86 8.32 4.24 15.59
N GLU A 87 7.88 5.16 16.46
CA GLU A 87 7.76 4.87 17.89
C GLU A 87 6.71 3.79 18.16
N MET A 88 5.60 3.77 17.41
CA MET A 88 4.61 2.70 17.50
C MET A 88 5.22 1.35 17.07
N ALA A 89 5.93 1.32 15.94
CA ALA A 89 6.62 0.12 15.46
C ALA A 89 7.67 -0.39 16.45
N SER A 90 8.35 0.51 17.17
CA SER A 90 9.30 0.10 18.22
C SER A 90 8.64 -0.60 19.41
N LYS A 91 7.34 -0.36 19.64
CA LYS A 91 6.55 -0.92 20.76
C LYS A 91 5.72 -2.14 20.36
N ASP A 92 5.33 -2.25 19.09
CA ASP A 92 4.46 -3.30 18.55
C ASP A 92 5.15 -4.00 17.38
N ALA A 93 5.66 -5.21 17.63
CA ALA A 93 6.37 -6.00 16.63
C ALA A 93 5.47 -6.41 15.44
N ALA A 94 4.17 -6.61 15.66
CA ALA A 94 3.25 -6.95 14.58
C ALA A 94 3.02 -5.72 13.67
N PHE A 95 2.85 -4.55 14.27
CA PHE A 95 2.79 -3.29 13.51
C PHE A 95 4.09 -2.96 12.80
N SER A 96 5.24 -3.25 13.43
CA SER A 96 6.57 -3.09 12.83
C SER A 96 6.71 -3.91 11.55
N SER A 97 6.34 -5.19 11.58
CA SER A 97 6.35 -6.04 10.38
C SER A 97 5.47 -5.48 9.28
N LEU A 98 4.24 -5.05 9.62
CA LEU A 98 3.32 -4.45 8.64
C LEU A 98 3.88 -3.17 8.01
N LEU A 99 4.46 -2.29 8.84
CA LEU A 99 5.06 -1.05 8.37
C LEU A 99 6.25 -1.33 7.45
N ASN A 100 7.14 -2.24 7.85
CA ASN A 100 8.32 -2.61 7.07
C ASN A 100 7.95 -3.28 5.74
N ASP A 101 7.04 -4.27 5.76
CA ASP A 101 6.61 -4.97 4.55
C ASP A 101 5.92 -4.01 3.58
N SER A 102 5.09 -3.09 4.09
CA SER A 102 4.46 -2.02 3.32
C SER A 102 5.51 -1.12 2.67
N MET A 103 6.44 -0.56 3.46
CA MET A 103 7.51 0.32 2.96
C MET A 103 8.42 -0.37 1.95
N ALA A 104 8.77 -1.64 2.17
CA ALA A 104 9.60 -2.42 1.26
C ALA A 104 8.88 -2.64 -0.08
N SER A 105 7.59 -3.01 -0.04
CA SER A 105 6.80 -3.22 -1.26
C SER A 105 6.61 -1.95 -2.09
N ASP A 106 6.34 -0.82 -1.44
CA ASP A 106 6.19 0.48 -2.09
C ASP A 106 7.52 0.97 -2.71
N SER A 107 8.62 0.84 -1.96
CA SER A 107 9.96 1.21 -2.43
C SER A 107 10.42 0.38 -3.63
N GLN A 108 10.15 -0.94 -3.61
CA GLN A 108 10.46 -1.82 -4.74
C GLN A 108 9.70 -1.39 -6.00
N LEU A 109 8.41 -1.10 -5.88
CA LEU A 109 7.60 -0.62 -7.00
C LEU A 109 8.14 0.70 -7.56
N PHE A 110 8.44 1.65 -6.68
CA PHE A 110 8.97 2.96 -7.08
C PHE A 110 10.32 2.83 -7.80
N LEU A 111 11.23 2.01 -7.26
CA LEU A 111 12.53 1.75 -7.88
C LEU A 111 12.41 1.04 -9.23
N GLU A 112 11.53 0.05 -9.38
CA GLU A 112 11.28 -0.60 -10.67
C GLU A 112 10.79 0.41 -11.71
N VAL A 113 9.86 1.30 -11.35
CA VAL A 113 9.36 2.35 -12.26
C VAL A 113 10.48 3.32 -12.66
N ILE A 114 11.30 3.79 -11.71
CA ILE A 114 12.41 4.71 -12.00
C ILE A 114 13.45 4.03 -12.90
N ILE A 115 13.80 2.78 -12.65
CA ILE A 115 14.79 2.06 -13.46
C ILE A 115 14.27 1.91 -14.90
N LEU A 116 12.99 1.59 -15.08
CA LEU A 116 12.37 1.44 -16.39
C LEU A 116 12.28 2.76 -17.16
N ASP A 117 11.85 3.85 -16.52
CA ASP A 117 11.61 5.14 -17.18
C ASP A 117 12.88 6.02 -17.27
N LYS A 118 13.70 5.97 -16.23
CA LYS A 118 14.84 6.88 -16.03
C LYS A 118 16.16 6.17 -15.86
N GLY A 119 16.28 4.87 -16.11
CA GLY A 119 17.51 4.08 -15.89
C GLY A 119 18.82 4.68 -16.44
N ARG A 120 18.73 5.54 -17.46
CA ARG A 120 19.86 6.32 -18.00
C ARG A 120 20.51 7.27 -16.99
N ILE A 121 19.78 7.77 -15.99
CA ILE A 121 20.33 8.66 -14.95
C ILE A 121 21.38 7.96 -14.08
N PHE A 122 21.31 6.62 -14.00
CA PHE A 122 22.26 5.81 -13.24
C PHE A 122 23.48 5.39 -14.07
N ARG A 123 23.50 5.70 -15.37
CA ARG A 123 24.60 5.30 -16.26
C ARG A 123 25.80 6.22 -16.05
N GLY A 124 26.90 5.67 -15.53
CA GLY A 124 28.14 6.40 -15.27
C GLY A 124 28.29 6.91 -13.83
N LEU A 125 27.32 6.60 -12.95
CA LEU A 125 27.51 6.77 -11.51
C LEU A 125 28.47 5.69 -10.99
N ASN A 126 29.52 6.11 -10.28
CA ASN A 126 30.46 5.21 -9.62
C ASN A 126 30.10 4.96 -8.15
N SER A 127 29.18 5.75 -7.59
CA SER A 127 28.68 5.62 -6.22
C SER A 127 27.30 6.27 -6.13
N LEU A 128 26.40 5.63 -5.39
CA LEU A 128 25.08 6.14 -5.01
C LEU A 128 24.95 5.92 -3.51
N VAL A 129 24.69 6.99 -2.76
CA VAL A 129 24.47 6.93 -1.32
C VAL A 129 23.02 7.30 -1.07
N ASP A 130 22.28 6.38 -0.45
CA ASP A 130 20.94 6.66 0.06
C ASP A 130 21.05 7.34 1.43
N GLY A 131 20.38 8.48 1.58
CA GLY A 131 20.53 9.35 2.74
C GLY A 131 19.71 8.94 3.96
N ASN A 132 18.80 7.96 3.84
CA ASN A 132 17.93 7.59 4.96
C ASN A 132 17.32 6.17 4.82
N CYS A 133 18.15 5.17 4.49
CA CYS A 133 17.71 3.78 4.51
C CYS A 133 17.65 3.31 5.98
N SER A 134 16.44 3.15 6.53
CA SER A 134 16.25 2.45 7.80
C SER A 134 16.32 0.94 7.57
N ASP A 135 17.14 0.24 8.35
CA ASP A 135 17.29 -1.22 8.36
C ASP A 135 16.11 -1.95 9.02
#